data_AF-A0A973PX19-F1
#
_entry.id   AF-A0A973PX19-F1
#
_cell.length_a   1.000
_cell.length_b   1.000
_cell.length_c   1.000
_cell.angle_alpha   90.00
_cell.angle_beta   90.00
_cell.angle_gamma   90.00
#
_symmetry.space_group_name_H-M   'P 1'
#
loop_
_entity.id
_entity.type
_entity.pdbx_description
1 polymer ?
#
loop_
_entity_poly.entity_id
_entity_poly.type
_entity_poly.pdbx_seq_one_letter_code
_entity_poly.pdbx_strand_id
1 'polypeptide(L)'
;MEPLGPEGWPPEPIRTERLVLREPEARDRAAFIELLASPEVNAYLGGPLPRDELERATPAVPERWPGSFAVELDGTVIGQVLLRRATGHRRPAAAGKADLGYLFLPRAWGYGYAAEACAAALGWLDGALPGEPVVLTTQSANTASMRLA
;
A
#
# COMPACT_ATOMS: atom_id res chain seq x y z
N MET A 1 -10.35 6.52 7.42
CA MET A 1 -9.14 5.85 7.94
C MET A 1 -8.33 6.90 8.67
N GLU A 2 -7.70 6.52 9.77
CA GLU A 2 -6.88 7.40 10.61
C GLU A 2 -5.41 6.94 10.57
N PRO A 3 -4.45 7.83 10.86
CA PRO A 3 -3.06 7.43 11.10
C PRO A 3 -2.98 6.37 12.22
N LEU A 4 -1.96 5.50 12.16
CA LEU A 4 -1.81 4.40 13.12
C LEU A 4 -1.41 4.86 14.54
N GLY A 5 -0.80 6.04 14.65
CA GLY A 5 -0.32 6.63 15.90
C GLY A 5 0.64 7.80 15.65
N PRO A 6 1.25 8.36 16.73
CA PRO A 6 2.25 9.43 16.65
C PRO A 6 3.65 8.94 16.24
N GLU A 7 3.83 7.62 16.13
CA GLU A 7 5.11 7.00 15.82
C GLU A 7 5.58 7.37 14.43
N GLY A 8 6.87 7.65 14.35
CA GLY A 8 7.52 8.04 13.12
C GLY A 8 7.34 6.98 12.04
N TRP A 9 7.15 7.46 10.82
CA TRP A 9 7.56 6.72 9.64
C TRP A 9 8.90 5.99 9.90
N PRO A 10 9.15 4.76 9.40
CA PRO A 10 10.45 4.13 9.62
C PRO A 10 11.55 5.07 9.18
N PRO A 11 12.46 5.48 10.09
CA PRO A 11 13.42 6.54 9.79
C PRO A 11 14.37 6.15 8.66
N GLU A 12 14.52 4.85 8.40
CA GLU A 12 15.30 4.30 7.29
C GLU A 12 14.44 3.40 6.39
N PRO A 13 14.73 3.36 5.06
CA PRO A 13 14.09 2.43 4.14
C PRO A 13 14.22 0.97 4.60
N ILE A 14 13.11 0.23 4.59
CA ILE A 14 13.10 -1.20 4.91
C ILE A 14 13.57 -1.94 3.66
N ARG A 15 14.72 -2.61 3.77
CA ARG A 15 15.26 -3.45 2.69
C ARG A 15 14.87 -4.89 2.92
N THR A 16 14.43 -5.54 1.86
CA THR A 16 14.16 -6.97 1.81
C THR A 16 15.20 -7.64 0.90
N GLU A 17 14.97 -8.89 0.52
CA GLU A 17 15.84 -9.59 -0.43
C GLU A 17 15.91 -8.87 -1.78
N ARG A 18 14.77 -8.33 -2.26
CA ARG A 18 14.63 -7.75 -3.60
C ARG A 18 14.09 -6.33 -3.61
N LEU A 19 13.45 -5.89 -2.54
CA LEU A 19 12.65 -4.67 -2.49
C LEU A 19 13.19 -3.65 -1.50
N VAL A 20 12.84 -2.39 -1.75
CA VAL A 20 13.01 -1.30 -0.80
C VAL A 20 11.65 -0.67 -0.54
N LEU A 21 11.21 -0.69 0.72
CA LEU A 21 10.01 0.01 1.19
C LEU A 21 10.44 1.34 1.79
N ARG A 22 9.95 2.44 1.21
CA ARG A 22 10.38 3.81 1.56
C ARG A 22 9.27 4.83 1.41
N GLU A 23 9.54 6.07 1.81
CA GLU A 23 8.63 7.18 1.52
C GLU A 23 8.50 7.40 0.01
N PRO A 24 7.29 7.74 -0.47
CA PRO A 24 7.10 8.25 -1.83
C PRO A 24 7.90 9.53 -2.07
N GLU A 25 8.56 9.61 -3.22
CA GLU A 25 9.37 10.74 -3.68
C GLU A 25 8.73 11.38 -4.92
N ALA A 26 9.21 12.58 -5.30
CA ALA A 26 8.69 13.28 -6.48
C ALA A 26 8.77 12.43 -7.77
N ARG A 27 9.83 11.62 -7.90
CA ARG A 27 10.04 10.72 -9.04
C ARG A 27 8.98 9.61 -9.15
N ASP A 28 8.29 9.28 -8.06
CA ASP A 28 7.31 8.19 -8.04
C ASP A 28 5.93 8.64 -8.52
N ARG A 29 5.70 9.95 -8.65
CA ARG A 29 4.40 10.53 -9.01
C ARG A 29 3.77 9.85 -10.21
N ALA A 30 4.55 9.60 -11.26
CA ALA A 30 4.05 8.95 -12.47
C ALA A 30 3.57 7.51 -12.20
N ALA A 31 4.29 6.75 -11.38
CA ALA A 31 3.92 5.39 -11.01
C ALA A 31 2.67 5.34 -10.13
N PHE A 32 2.49 6.31 -9.22
CA PHE A 32 1.27 6.45 -8.42
C PHE A 32 0.04 6.77 -9.28
N ILE A 33 0.18 7.68 -10.24
CA ILE A 33 -0.89 7.94 -11.21
C ILE A 33 -1.18 6.68 -12.03
N GLU A 34 -0.16 5.93 -12.45
CA GLU A 34 -0.34 4.66 -13.16
C GLU A 34 -1.10 3.62 -12.32
N LEU A 35 -0.75 3.45 -11.05
CA LEU A 35 -1.42 2.56 -10.11
C LEU A 35 -2.91 2.90 -9.98
N LEU A 36 -3.24 4.18 -9.79
CA LEU A 36 -4.62 4.64 -9.57
C LEU A 36 -5.45 4.68 -10.86
N ALA A 37 -4.80 4.85 -12.02
CA ALA A 37 -5.46 4.88 -13.33
C ALA A 37 -5.62 3.50 -13.98
N SER A 38 -4.92 2.46 -13.50
CA SER A 38 -4.96 1.13 -14.12
C SER A 38 -6.30 0.44 -13.83
N PRO A 39 -7.05 0.03 -14.88
CA PRO A 39 -8.26 -0.78 -14.72
C PRO A 39 -7.98 -2.14 -14.08
N GLU A 40 -6.85 -2.75 -14.40
CA GLU A 40 -6.44 -4.05 -13.88
C GLU A 40 -6.15 -3.99 -12.38
N VAL A 41 -5.43 -2.96 -11.92
CA VAL A 41 -5.12 -2.75 -10.50
C VAL A 41 -6.39 -2.48 -9.70
N ASN A 42 -7.33 -1.72 -10.26
CA ASN A 42 -8.53 -1.27 -9.55
C ASN A 42 -9.79 -2.09 -9.86
N ALA A 43 -9.66 -3.24 -10.53
CA ALA A 43 -10.76 -4.11 -10.92
C ALA A 43 -11.68 -4.49 -9.75
N TYR A 44 -11.12 -4.62 -8.54
CA TYR A 44 -11.85 -4.97 -7.31
C TYR A 44 -11.99 -3.80 -6.32
N LEU A 45 -11.60 -2.59 -6.72
CA LEU A 45 -11.52 -1.42 -5.84
C LEU A 45 -12.50 -0.30 -6.22
N GLY A 46 -13.46 -0.59 -7.10
CA GLY A 46 -14.44 0.38 -7.59
C GLY A 46 -14.07 0.99 -8.95
N GLY A 47 -13.04 0.46 -9.62
CA GLY A 47 -12.59 0.91 -10.93
C GLY A 47 -11.49 1.98 -10.87
N PRO A 48 -10.82 2.23 -12.00
CA PRO A 48 -9.76 3.22 -12.09
C PRO A 48 -10.30 4.65 -11.99
N LEU A 49 -9.46 5.55 -11.50
CA LEU A 49 -9.74 6.99 -11.58
C LEU A 49 -9.31 7.54 -12.95
N PRO A 50 -10.02 8.55 -13.51
CA PRO A 50 -9.62 9.19 -14.76
C PRO A 50 -8.19 9.76 -14.65
N ARG A 51 -7.34 9.45 -15.64
CA ARG A 51 -5.93 9.84 -15.62
C ARG A 51 -5.74 11.35 -15.58
N ASP A 52 -6.55 12.12 -16.31
CA ASP A 52 -6.47 13.57 -16.34
C ASP A 52 -6.85 14.20 -14.97
N GLU A 53 -7.80 13.58 -14.25
CA GLU A 53 -8.15 13.98 -12.89
C GLU A 53 -6.99 13.68 -11.93
N LEU A 54 -6.41 12.49 -12.01
CA LEU A 54 -5.22 12.12 -11.23
C LEU A 54 -4.03 13.03 -11.51
N GLU A 55 -3.80 13.41 -12.77
CA GLU A 55 -2.72 14.33 -13.15
C GLU A 55 -2.91 15.73 -12.57
N ARG A 56 -4.15 16.17 -12.34
CA ARG A 56 -4.44 17.45 -11.67
C ARG A 56 -4.41 17.34 -10.15
N ALA A 57 -4.94 16.26 -9.59
CA ALA A 57 -5.13 16.08 -8.15
C ALA A 57 -3.90 15.53 -7.43
N THR A 58 -3.06 14.73 -8.10
CA THR A 58 -1.89 14.11 -7.46
C THR A 58 -0.80 15.17 -7.26
N PRO A 59 -0.36 15.43 -6.02
CA PRO A 59 0.71 16.38 -5.73
C PRO A 59 2.04 15.98 -6.40
N ALA A 60 2.99 16.91 -6.46
CA ALA A 60 4.32 16.67 -7.04
C ALA A 60 5.05 15.50 -6.36
N VAL A 61 4.90 15.40 -5.04
CA VAL A 61 5.33 14.26 -4.22
C VAL A 61 4.06 13.56 -3.74
N PRO A 62 3.88 12.25 -3.99
CA PRO A 62 2.70 11.53 -3.50
C PRO A 62 2.57 11.65 -1.98
N GLU A 63 1.33 11.60 -1.50
CA GLU A 63 1.03 11.78 -0.08
C GLU A 63 1.79 10.78 0.81
N ARG A 64 2.31 11.31 1.94
CA ARG A 64 3.07 10.55 2.93
C ARG A 64 2.33 10.55 4.25
N TRP A 65 2.28 9.40 4.90
CA TRP A 65 1.77 9.23 6.26
C TRP A 65 2.31 7.94 6.87
N PRO A 66 2.51 7.84 8.19
CA PRO A 66 3.01 6.61 8.82
C PRO A 66 2.24 5.36 8.36
N GLY A 67 2.97 4.40 7.76
CA GLY A 67 2.41 3.18 7.17
C GLY A 67 2.16 3.21 5.65
N SER A 68 2.68 4.18 4.88
CA SER A 68 2.39 4.33 3.43
C SER A 68 3.54 4.00 2.47
N PHE A 69 4.07 2.79 2.46
CA PHE A 69 5.30 2.46 1.75
C PHE A 69 5.17 2.47 0.23
N ALA A 70 5.97 3.29 -0.46
CA ALA A 70 6.32 3.03 -1.86
C ALA A 70 7.22 1.80 -1.92
N VAL A 71 6.92 0.87 -2.82
CA VAL A 71 7.68 -0.37 -3.01
C VAL A 71 8.53 -0.23 -4.26
N GLU A 72 9.85 -0.20 -4.08
CA GLU A 72 10.84 -0.05 -5.13
C GLU A 72 11.53 -1.39 -5.43
N LEU A 73 11.74 -1.67 -6.71
CA LEU A 73 12.56 -2.75 -7.25
C LEU A 73 13.55 -2.12 -8.23
N ASP A 74 14.85 -2.34 -8.01
CA ASP A 74 15.94 -1.85 -8.87
C ASP A 74 15.82 -0.36 -9.24
N GLY A 75 15.52 0.51 -8.26
CA GLY A 75 15.40 1.94 -8.49
C GLY A 75 14.04 2.42 -9.01
N THR A 76 13.11 1.50 -9.30
CA THR A 76 11.80 1.80 -9.88
C THR A 76 10.66 1.40 -8.95
N VAL A 77 9.70 2.30 -8.71
CA VAL A 77 8.49 1.95 -7.94
C VAL A 77 7.59 1.03 -8.75
N ILE A 78 7.22 -0.08 -8.12
CA ILE A 78 6.36 -1.13 -8.69
C ILE A 78 5.02 -1.27 -7.97
N GLY A 79 4.86 -0.63 -6.81
CA GLY A 79 3.66 -0.75 -6.00
C GLY A 79 3.69 0.10 -4.74
N GLN A 80 2.68 -0.11 -3.90
CA GLN A 80 2.52 0.54 -2.62
C GLN A 80 1.94 -0.45 -1.60
N VAL A 81 2.39 -0.36 -0.35
CA VAL A 81 1.77 -1.00 0.81
C VAL A 81 1.24 0.08 1.75
N LEU A 82 0.05 -0.13 2.29
CA LEU A 82 -0.71 0.84 3.06
C LEU A 82 -1.13 0.17 4.38
N LEU A 83 -0.80 0.78 5.51
CA LEU A 83 -1.30 0.44 6.83
C LEU A 83 -1.95 1.69 7.42
N ARG A 84 -3.24 1.60 7.75
CA ARG A 84 -4.00 2.69 8.39
C ARG A 84 -5.04 2.14 9.35
N ARG A 85 -5.41 2.91 10.37
CA ARG A 85 -6.47 2.49 11.30
C ARG A 85 -7.84 2.63 10.63
N ALA A 86 -8.61 1.54 10.60
CA ALA A 86 -9.94 1.56 10.01
C ALA A 86 -10.95 2.21 10.95
N THR A 87 -11.65 3.23 10.47
CA THR A 87 -12.66 4.00 11.23
C THR A 87 -14.01 3.26 11.33
N GLY A 88 -14.12 2.02 10.86
CA GLY A 88 -15.33 1.19 10.96
C GLY A 88 -16.47 1.53 9.98
N HIS A 89 -16.52 2.75 9.42
CA HIS A 89 -17.65 3.25 8.63
C HIS A 89 -18.00 2.39 7.40
N ARG A 90 -16.99 1.85 6.71
CA ARG A 90 -17.19 0.96 5.55
C ARG A 90 -16.99 -0.52 5.88
N ARG A 91 -16.35 -0.82 7.02
CA ARG A 91 -15.91 -2.17 7.41
C ARG A 91 -15.99 -2.32 8.94
N PRO A 92 -17.17 -2.59 9.51
CA PRO A 92 -17.35 -2.64 10.96
C PRO A 92 -16.44 -3.68 11.64
N ALA A 93 -16.18 -4.82 11.00
CA ALA A 93 -15.30 -5.87 11.53
C ALA A 93 -13.80 -5.47 11.63
N ALA A 94 -13.42 -4.43 10.88
CA ALA A 94 -12.09 -3.84 10.89
C ALA A 94 -11.98 -2.66 11.86
N ALA A 95 -13.08 -2.22 12.48
CA ALA A 95 -13.10 -1.02 13.30
C ALA A 95 -12.03 -1.06 14.40
N GLY A 96 -11.21 -0.01 14.47
CA GLY A 96 -10.15 0.13 15.45
C GLY A 96 -8.87 -0.66 15.16
N LYS A 97 -8.84 -1.52 14.14
CA LYS A 97 -7.68 -2.34 13.75
C LYS A 97 -6.85 -1.66 12.65
N ALA A 98 -5.60 -2.06 12.51
CA ALA A 98 -4.77 -1.71 11.35
C ALA A 98 -5.29 -2.44 10.10
N ASP A 99 -5.69 -1.72 9.07
CA ASP A 99 -6.08 -2.25 7.76
C ASP A 99 -4.85 -2.25 6.84
N LEU A 100 -4.46 -3.43 6.38
CA LEU A 100 -3.44 -3.67 5.37
C LEU A 100 -4.06 -3.64 3.98
N GLY A 101 -3.61 -2.68 3.18
CA GLY A 101 -3.86 -2.60 1.75
C GLY A 101 -2.55 -2.64 0.97
N TYR A 102 -2.64 -3.04 -0.29
CA TYR A 102 -1.52 -2.96 -1.23
C TYR A 102 -2.03 -2.86 -2.66
N LEU A 103 -1.19 -2.27 -3.50
CA LEU A 103 -1.41 -2.14 -4.94
C LEU A 103 -0.08 -2.37 -5.66
N PHE A 104 -0.09 -3.13 -6.74
CA PHE A 104 1.09 -3.38 -7.56
C PHE A 104 0.73 -3.22 -9.02
N LEU A 105 1.66 -2.68 -9.81
CA LEU A 105 1.48 -2.56 -11.26
C LEU A 105 1.48 -3.96 -11.91
N PRO A 106 0.70 -4.20 -12.98
CA PRO A 106 0.57 -5.53 -13.58
C PRO A 106 1.89 -6.20 -13.94
N ARG A 107 2.89 -5.41 -14.37
CA ARG A 107 4.25 -5.88 -14.67
C ARG A 107 4.99 -6.53 -13.50
N ALA A 108 4.55 -6.28 -12.27
CA ALA A 108 5.15 -6.80 -11.04
C ALA A 108 4.38 -8.00 -10.44
N TRP A 109 3.32 -8.47 -11.09
CA TRP A 109 2.52 -9.59 -10.61
C TRP A 109 3.18 -10.94 -10.90
N GLY A 110 2.89 -11.95 -10.07
CA GLY A 110 3.38 -13.32 -10.26
C GLY A 110 4.79 -13.61 -9.72
N TYR A 111 5.53 -12.59 -9.26
CA TYR A 111 6.91 -12.73 -8.76
C TYR A 111 7.02 -12.82 -7.22
N GLY A 112 5.90 -12.72 -6.50
CA GLY A 112 5.86 -12.75 -5.04
C GLY A 112 6.19 -11.42 -4.34
N TYR A 113 6.36 -10.33 -5.08
CA TYR A 113 6.73 -9.02 -4.50
C TYR A 113 5.70 -8.47 -3.51
N ALA A 114 4.41 -8.70 -3.75
CA ALA A 114 3.37 -8.26 -2.83
C ALA A 114 3.49 -8.96 -1.46
N ALA A 115 3.73 -10.27 -1.46
CA ALA A 115 3.91 -11.03 -0.22
C ALA A 115 5.16 -10.57 0.54
N GLU A 116 6.28 -10.39 -0.15
CA GLU A 116 7.52 -9.88 0.43
C GLU A 116 7.36 -8.48 1.03
N ALA A 117 6.73 -7.56 0.29
CA ALA A 117 6.50 -6.20 0.76
C ALA A 117 5.53 -6.15 1.95
N CYS A 118 4.44 -6.92 1.91
CA CYS A 118 3.50 -7.00 3.03
C CYS A 118 4.16 -7.58 4.28
N ALA A 119 4.97 -8.65 4.14
CA ALA A 119 5.71 -9.22 5.28
C ALA A 119 6.66 -8.19 5.91
N ALA A 120 7.39 -7.42 5.09
CA ALA A 120 8.28 -6.36 5.56
C ALA A 120 7.51 -5.23 6.29
N ALA A 121 6.38 -4.79 5.74
CA ALA A 121 5.54 -3.78 6.36
C ALA A 121 4.92 -4.26 7.69
N LEU A 122 4.52 -5.53 7.78
CA LEU A 122 4.02 -6.14 9.00
C LEU A 122 5.13 -6.28 10.06
N GLY A 123 6.34 -6.65 9.66
CA GLY A 123 7.50 -6.69 10.57
C GLY A 123 7.86 -5.32 11.13
N TRP A 124 7.75 -4.26 10.30
CA TRP A 124 7.86 -2.89 10.80
C TRP A 124 6.73 -2.55 11.79
N LEU A 125 5.49 -2.91 11.46
CA LEU A 125 4.35 -2.63 12.32
C LEU A 125 4.47 -3.31 13.68
N ASP A 126 4.95 -4.55 13.75
CA ASP A 126 5.14 -5.28 15.01
C ASP A 126 6.20 -4.60 15.91
N GLY A 127 7.22 -3.99 15.31
CA GLY A 127 8.21 -3.20 16.05
C GLY A 127 7.71 -1.82 16.47
N ALA A 128 6.90 -1.18 15.65
CA ALA A 128 6.32 0.14 15.93
C ALA A 128 5.18 0.03 16.96
N LEU A 129 4.18 -0.81 16.66
CA LEU A 129 2.97 -1.04 17.43
C LEU A 129 2.84 -2.53 17.81
N PRO A 130 3.61 -3.03 18.80
CA PRO A 130 3.57 -4.43 19.21
C PRO A 130 2.15 -4.90 19.58
N GLY A 131 1.73 -6.02 18.98
CA GLY A 131 0.42 -6.61 19.24
C GLY A 131 -0.78 -5.90 18.60
N GLU A 132 -0.56 -4.89 17.75
CA GLU A 132 -1.64 -4.25 16.98
C GLU A 132 -2.32 -5.29 16.06
N PRO A 133 -3.62 -5.53 16.20
CA PRO A 133 -4.33 -6.45 15.32
C PRO A 133 -4.40 -5.89 13.90
N VAL A 134 -3.97 -6.70 12.93
CA VAL A 134 -4.02 -6.36 11.51
C VAL A 134 -5.15 -7.11 10.81
N VAL A 135 -5.83 -6.43 9.90
CA VAL A 135 -6.81 -7.01 9.00
C VAL A 135 -6.49 -6.66 7.57
N LEU A 136 -6.73 -7.59 6.67
CA LEU A 136 -6.79 -7.35 5.24
C LEU A 136 -8.22 -7.64 4.78
N THR A 137 -8.80 -6.74 3.99
CA THR A 137 -10.14 -6.96 3.44
C THR A 137 -10.12 -6.78 1.94
N THR A 138 -10.57 -7.82 1.25
CA THR A 138 -10.65 -7.89 -0.21
C THR A 138 -11.98 -8.51 -0.62
N GLN A 139 -12.37 -8.35 -1.88
CA GLN A 139 -13.54 -9.04 -2.42
C GLN A 139 -13.21 -10.52 -2.58
N SER A 140 -14.16 -11.43 -2.29
CA SER A 140 -13.96 -12.88 -2.48
C SER A 140 -13.64 -13.26 -3.92
N ALA A 141 -14.07 -12.46 -4.90
CA ALA A 141 -13.72 -12.61 -6.32
C ALA A 141 -12.25 -12.27 -6.61
N ASN A 142 -11.57 -11.50 -5.75
CA ASN A 142 -10.15 -11.18 -5.87
C ASN A 142 -9.29 -12.35 -5.35
N THR A 143 -9.27 -13.44 -6.11
CA THR A 143 -8.60 -14.69 -5.72
C THR A 143 -7.09 -14.52 -5.50
N ALA A 144 -6.44 -13.59 -6.21
CA ALA A 144 -5.03 -13.28 -6.00
C ALA A 144 -4.79 -12.69 -4.60
N SER A 145 -5.63 -11.73 -4.19
CA SER A 145 -5.54 -11.13 -2.86
C SER A 145 -5.93 -12.10 -1.75
N MET A 146 -6.90 -12.99 -1.99
CA MET A 146 -7.29 -14.05 -1.07
C MET A 146 -6.19 -15.10 -0.85
N ARG A 147 -5.30 -15.32 -1.82
CA ARG A 147 -4.18 -16.26 -1.68
C ARG A 147 -3.00 -15.67 -0.92
N LEU A 148 -2.87 -14.34 -0.91
CA LEU A 148 -1.81 -13.65 -0.18
C LEU A 148 -2.16 -13.50 1.30
N ALA A 149 -3.44 -13.25 1.60
CA ALA A 149 -3.97 -13.11 2.96
C ALA A 149 -3.96 -14.45 3.72
#